data_AF-A0A7X0LTL1-F1
#
_entry.id   AF-A0A7X0LTL1-F1
#
_cell.length_a   1.000
_cell.length_b   1.000
_cell.length_c   1.000
_cell.angle_alpha   90.00
_cell.angle_beta   90.00
_cell.angle_gamma   90.00
#
_symmetry.space_group_name_H-M   'P 1'
#
loop_
_entity.id
_entity.type
_entity.pdbx_description
1 polymer ?
#
loop_
_entity_poly.entity_id
_entity_poly.type
_entity_poly.pdbx_seq_one_letter_code
_entity_poly.pdbx_strand_id
1 'polypeptide(L)'
;MSTITVEQIRTLWNSPNPKAAIDRGDDFEPVSKDDLSALASGLDTDDEGYPLNDQWQIIADHLNGVTPGEPASTAGDDLLQEIRAARAERDRVKTEADDQFNTVIRAAVASKKAPVTAIAAAADLSRERIYQIRDGRR
;
A
#
# COMPACT_ATOMS: atom_id res chain seq x y z
N MET A 1 27.63 5.07 19.39
CA MET A 1 26.74 4.39 18.42
C MET A 1 26.85 2.89 18.65
N SER A 2 25.80 2.26 19.14
CA SER A 2 25.73 0.80 19.30
C SER A 2 25.11 0.19 18.06
N THR A 3 25.79 -0.76 17.41
CA THR A 3 25.25 -1.47 16.26
C THR A 3 24.14 -2.43 16.71
N ILE A 4 22.94 -2.27 16.16
CA ILE A 4 21.81 -3.15 16.42
C ILE A 4 22.00 -4.44 15.62
N THR A 5 21.94 -5.57 16.30
CA THR A 5 22.04 -6.91 15.70
C THR A 5 20.67 -7.53 15.46
N VAL A 6 20.59 -8.48 14.52
CA VAL A 6 19.40 -9.30 14.26
C VAL A 6 18.90 -10.01 15.53
N GLU A 7 19.82 -10.47 16.39
CA GLU A 7 19.47 -11.15 17.64
C GLU A 7 18.80 -10.21 18.65
N GLN A 8 19.24 -8.95 18.73
CA GLN A 8 18.60 -7.94 19.57
C GLN A 8 17.20 -7.59 19.06
N ILE A 9 17.02 -7.51 17.74
CA ILE A 9 15.70 -7.26 17.12
C ILE A 9 14.74 -8.41 17.39
N ARG A 10 15.18 -9.66 17.21
CA ARG A 10 14.37 -10.86 17.52
C ARG A 10 14.00 -10.95 19.00
N THR A 11 14.94 -10.59 19.87
CA THR A 11 14.71 -10.56 21.32
C THR A 11 13.68 -9.50 21.69
N LEU A 12 13.75 -8.31 21.10
CA LEU A 12 12.76 -7.27 21.29
C LEU A 12 11.39 -7.71 20.77
N TRP A 13 11.30 -8.27 19.56
CA TRP A 13 10.06 -8.76 18.96
C TRP A 13 9.34 -9.78 19.85
N ASN A 14 10.09 -10.76 20.37
CA ASN A 14 9.56 -11.84 21.22
C ASN A 14 9.42 -11.46 22.70
N SER A 15 9.78 -10.23 23.09
CA SER A 15 9.73 -9.81 24.48
C SER A 15 8.29 -9.77 25.01
N PRO A 16 7.98 -10.40 26.16
CA PRO A 16 6.64 -10.29 26.75
C PRO A 16 6.36 -8.90 27.35
N ASN A 17 7.39 -8.05 27.47
CA ASN A 17 7.24 -6.69 27.97
C ASN A 17 6.90 -5.72 26.82
N PRO A 18 5.72 -5.08 26.82
CA PRO A 18 5.33 -4.14 25.75
C PRO A 18 6.18 -2.85 25.74
N LYS A 19 6.86 -2.53 26.84
CA LYS A 19 7.76 -1.37 26.94
C LYS A 19 9.23 -1.73 26.72
N ALA A 20 9.53 -2.95 26.27
CA ALA A 20 10.88 -3.28 25.88
C ALA A 20 11.31 -2.38 24.72
N ALA A 21 12.57 -1.97 24.72
CA ALA A 21 13.17 -1.18 23.66
C ALA A 21 14.64 -1.56 23.51
N ILE A 22 15.19 -1.37 22.30
CA ILE A 22 16.62 -1.48 22.04
C ILE A 22 17.22 -0.08 22.19
N ASP A 23 18.10 0.06 23.16
CA ASP A 23 18.89 1.28 23.34
C ASP A 23 19.94 1.39 22.21
N ARG A 24 19.90 2.52 21.51
CA ARG A 24 20.81 2.86 20.40
C ARG A 24 21.98 3.76 20.83
N GLY A 25 22.01 4.15 22.10
CA GLY A 25 22.92 5.13 22.69
C GLY A 25 22.32 6.54 22.71
N ASP A 26 22.99 7.45 23.42
CA ASP A 26 22.48 8.78 23.80
C ASP A 26 22.08 9.68 22.61
N ASP A 27 22.62 9.42 21.42
CA ASP A 27 22.37 10.22 20.21
C ASP A 27 21.11 9.80 19.45
N PHE A 28 20.44 8.72 19.85
CA PHE A 28 19.30 8.15 19.13
C PHE A 28 18.16 7.75 20.05
N GLU A 29 16.94 7.90 19.57
CA GLU A 29 15.77 7.39 20.29
C GLU A 29 15.82 5.84 20.35
N PRO A 30 15.49 5.23 21.50
CA PRO A 30 15.41 3.78 21.62
C PRO A 30 14.36 3.20 20.67
N VAL A 31 14.66 2.04 20.08
CA VAL A 31 13.72 1.37 19.17
C VAL A 31 12.71 0.58 19.98
N SER A 32 11.43 0.94 19.89
CA SER A 32 10.35 0.25 20.58
C SER A 32 9.81 -0.94 19.76
N LYS A 33 8.94 -1.74 20.39
CA LYS A 33 8.19 -2.78 19.69
C LYS A 33 7.28 -2.25 18.58
N ASP A 34 6.71 -1.07 18.78
CA ASP A 34 5.82 -0.47 17.79
C ASP A 34 6.60 -0.02 16.56
N ASP A 35 7.83 0.48 16.75
CA ASP A 35 8.74 0.84 15.65
C ASP A 35 9.16 -0.40 14.85
N LEU A 36 9.49 -1.49 15.55
CA LEU A 36 9.78 -2.77 14.87
C LEU A 36 8.56 -3.27 14.10
N SER A 37 7.37 -3.20 14.68
CA SER A 37 6.13 -3.64 14.03
C SER A 37 5.80 -2.80 12.81
N ALA A 38 6.05 -1.48 12.87
CA ALA A 38 5.91 -0.59 11.74
C ALA A 38 6.89 -0.93 10.61
N LEU A 39 8.16 -1.19 10.93
CA LEU A 39 9.18 -1.61 9.96
C LEU A 39 8.85 -2.98 9.33
N ALA A 40 8.37 -3.93 10.13
CA ALA A 40 8.00 -5.25 9.67
C ALA A 40 6.70 -5.28 8.85
N SER A 41 5.82 -4.28 8.98
CA SER A 41 4.54 -4.23 8.24
C SER A 41 4.70 -4.15 6.71
N GLY A 42 5.90 -3.80 6.23
CA GLY A 42 6.26 -3.77 4.82
C GLY A 42 7.03 -4.99 4.30
N LEU A 43 7.33 -5.97 5.16
CA LEU A 43 8.17 -7.12 4.85
C LEU A 43 7.36 -8.40 4.72
N ASP A 44 7.87 -9.34 3.94
CA ASP A 44 7.29 -10.67 3.85
C ASP A 44 7.42 -11.39 5.20
N THR A 45 6.30 -11.96 5.67
CA THR A 45 6.23 -12.73 6.91
C THR A 45 5.95 -14.20 6.64
N ASP A 46 6.37 -15.06 7.56
CA ASP A 46 5.94 -16.46 7.60
C ASP A 46 4.48 -16.60 8.07
N ASP A 47 4.01 -17.85 8.16
CA ASP A 47 2.64 -18.19 8.57
C ASP A 47 2.31 -17.79 10.03
N GLU A 48 3.34 -17.50 10.83
CA GLU A 48 3.18 -17.04 12.22
C GLU A 48 3.28 -15.50 12.34
N GLY A 49 3.46 -14.80 11.22
CA GLY A 49 3.57 -13.35 11.16
C GLY A 49 4.96 -12.81 11.52
N TYR A 50 5.99 -13.65 11.53
CA TYR A 50 7.37 -13.22 11.72
C TYR A 50 8.01 -12.85 10.39
N PRO A 51 8.84 -11.78 10.33
CA PRO A 51 9.69 -11.53 9.18
C PRO A 51 10.50 -12.77 8.77
N LEU A 52 10.60 -13.04 7.47
CA LEU A 52 11.43 -14.14 6.97
C LEU A 52 12.91 -13.96 7.37
N ASN A 53 13.70 -15.04 7.35
CA ASN A 53 15.10 -15.02 7.83
C ASN A 53 15.96 -13.91 7.20
N ASP A 54 15.81 -13.68 5.90
CA ASP A 54 16.57 -12.68 5.16
C ASP A 54 16.06 -11.24 5.42
N GLN A 55 14.83 -11.10 5.93
CA GLN A 55 14.19 -9.81 6.22
C GLN A 55 14.67 -9.21 7.54
N TRP A 56 15.12 -10.04 8.50
CA TRP A 56 15.68 -9.54 9.75
C TRP A 56 16.94 -8.71 9.55
N GLN A 57 17.77 -9.08 8.57
CA GLN A 57 18.97 -8.32 8.24
C GLN A 57 18.62 -6.94 7.67
N ILE A 58 17.56 -6.85 6.85
CA ILE A 58 17.06 -5.59 6.31
C ILE A 58 16.60 -4.64 7.42
N ILE A 59 15.91 -5.16 8.44
CA ILE A 59 15.52 -4.35 9.62
C ILE A 59 16.77 -3.86 10.37
N ALA A 60 17.76 -4.72 10.58
CA ALA A 60 19.00 -4.34 11.25
C ALA A 60 19.78 -3.27 10.48
N ASP A 61 19.88 -3.42 9.17
CA ASP A 61 20.57 -2.47 8.29
C ASP A 61 19.83 -1.13 8.24
N HIS A 62 18.49 -1.14 8.19
CA HIS A 62 17.68 0.08 8.27
C HIS A 62 17.92 0.82 9.59
N LEU A 63 17.87 0.12 10.73
CA LEU A 63 18.07 0.73 12.05
C LEU A 63 19.49 1.26 12.26
N ASN A 64 20.50 0.61 11.68
CA ASN A 64 21.89 1.04 11.76
C ASN A 64 22.24 2.13 10.73
N GLY A 65 21.50 2.21 9.62
CA GLY A 65 21.74 3.16 8.52
C GLY A 65 21.16 4.56 8.74
N VAL A 66 20.31 4.76 9.76
CA VAL A 66 19.79 6.09 10.10
C VAL A 66 20.89 6.94 10.74
N THR A 67 21.58 7.73 9.93
CA THR A 67 22.41 8.86 10.37
C THR A 67 21.48 9.98 10.87
N PRO A 68 21.75 10.67 12.00
CA PRO A 68 20.87 11.73 12.47
C PRO A 68 20.90 12.90 11.47
N GLY A 69 19.77 13.16 10.82
CA GLY A 69 19.57 14.38 10.01
C GLY A 69 19.32 14.19 8.51
N GLU A 70 19.41 12.98 7.96
CA GLU A 70 18.93 12.68 6.60
C GLU A 70 17.78 11.66 6.70
N PRO A 71 16.65 11.88 6.01
CA PRO A 71 15.62 10.86 5.96
C PRO A 71 16.23 9.61 5.32
N ALA A 72 16.24 8.51 6.07
CA ALA A 72 16.59 7.19 5.57
C ALA A 72 15.51 6.73 4.59
N SER A 73 15.43 7.38 3.43
CA SER A 73 14.79 6.84 2.24
C SER A 73 15.66 5.68 1.80
N THR A 74 15.31 4.47 2.24
CA THR A 74 15.88 3.30 1.59
C THR A 74 15.33 3.32 0.17
N ALA A 75 16.20 3.25 -0.83
CA ALA A 75 15.76 3.27 -2.23
C ALA A 75 14.71 2.18 -2.55
N GLY A 76 14.62 1.14 -1.72
CA GLY A 76 13.55 0.14 -1.76
C GLY A 76 12.20 0.63 -1.23
N ASP A 77 12.15 1.36 -0.11
CA ASP A 77 10.92 1.95 0.41
C ASP A 77 10.38 3.04 -0.52
N ASP A 78 11.28 3.83 -1.13
CA ASP A 78 10.92 4.81 -2.16
C ASP A 78 10.28 4.13 -3.37
N LEU A 79 10.90 3.04 -3.86
CA LEU A 79 10.37 2.27 -4.99
C LEU A 79 9.00 1.65 -4.66
N LEU A 80 8.83 1.08 -3.47
CA LEU A 80 7.55 0.52 -3.03
C LEU A 80 6.48 1.61 -2.86
N GLN A 81 6.85 2.78 -2.37
CA GLN A 81 5.96 3.93 -2.28
C GLN A 81 5.57 4.45 -3.68
N GLU A 82 6.52 4.53 -4.61
CA GLU A 82 6.27 4.86 -6.02
C GLU A 82 5.32 3.86 -6.67
N ILE A 83 5.49 2.56 -6.42
CA ILE A 83 4.57 1.51 -6.93
C ILE A 83 3.17 1.69 -6.35
N ARG A 84 3.03 1.95 -5.05
CA ARG A 84 1.72 2.22 -4.41
C ARG A 84 1.07 3.48 -4.99
N ALA A 85 1.86 4.55 -5.20
CA ALA A 85 1.39 5.79 -5.80
C ALA A 85 0.94 5.57 -7.26
N ALA A 86 1.73 4.86 -8.07
CA ALA A 86 1.38 4.51 -9.44
C ALA A 86 0.11 3.66 -9.51
N ARG A 87 -0.08 2.72 -8.57
CA ARG A 87 -1.33 1.95 -8.45
C ARG A 87 -2.52 2.85 -8.12
N ALA A 88 -2.38 3.73 -7.13
CA ALA A 88 -3.45 4.65 -6.74
C ALA A 88 -3.84 5.57 -7.89
N GLU A 89 -2.86 6.09 -8.64
CA GLU A 89 -3.12 6.93 -9.80
C GLU A 89 -3.77 6.14 -10.94
N ARG A 90 -3.32 4.91 -11.22
CA ARG A 90 -3.99 4.04 -12.19
C ARG A 90 -5.45 3.79 -11.81
N ASP A 91 -5.72 3.49 -10.54
CA ASP A 91 -7.07 3.21 -10.04
C ASP A 91 -7.94 4.49 -10.11
N ARG A 92 -7.34 5.67 -9.87
CA ARG A 92 -7.99 6.99 -10.07
C ARG A 92 -8.36 7.22 -11.53
N VAL A 93 -7.39 7.07 -12.45
CA VAL A 93 -7.60 7.26 -13.89
C VAL A 93 -8.65 6.29 -14.42
N LYS A 94 -8.61 5.03 -13.99
CA LYS A 94 -9.63 4.04 -14.37
C LYS A 94 -11.02 4.45 -13.89
N THR A 95 -11.13 4.88 -12.64
CA THR A 95 -12.42 5.36 -12.08
C THR A 95 -12.93 6.57 -12.86
N GLU A 96 -12.06 7.52 -13.16
CA GLU A 96 -12.42 8.71 -13.94
C GLU A 96 -12.87 8.37 -15.36
N ALA A 97 -12.17 7.45 -16.03
CA ALA A 97 -12.55 6.95 -17.34
C ALA A 97 -13.90 6.22 -17.32
N ASP A 98 -14.13 5.36 -16.31
CA ASP A 98 -15.40 4.65 -16.13
C ASP A 98 -16.55 5.64 -15.87
N ASP A 99 -16.34 6.69 -15.07
CA ASP A 99 -17.35 7.71 -14.78
C ASP A 99 -17.68 8.57 -16.01
N GLN A 100 -16.67 8.93 -16.81
CA GLN A 100 -16.87 9.62 -18.09
C GLN A 100 -17.65 8.75 -19.08
N PHE A 101 -17.26 7.47 -19.22
CA PHE A 101 -17.94 6.51 -20.08
C PHE A 101 -19.41 6.32 -19.66
N ASN A 102 -19.66 6.14 -18.36
CA ASN A 102 -21.01 6.03 -17.80
C ASN A 102 -21.85 7.29 -18.07
N THR A 103 -21.22 8.47 -18.07
CA THR A 103 -21.88 9.73 -18.39
C THR A 103 -22.29 9.80 -19.87
N VAL A 104 -21.44 9.34 -20.78
CA VAL A 104 -21.79 9.23 -22.21
C VAL A 104 -22.96 8.27 -22.42
N ILE A 105 -22.97 7.11 -21.77
CA ILE A 105 -24.09 6.15 -21.83
C ILE A 105 -25.37 6.79 -21.30
N ARG A 106 -25.33 7.46 -20.14
CA ARG A 106 -26.49 8.17 -19.57
C ARG A 106 -27.06 9.20 -20.54
N ALA A 107 -26.19 10.01 -21.15
CA ALA A 107 -26.59 11.00 -22.14
C ALA A 107 -27.20 10.36 -23.41
N ALA A 108 -26.59 9.27 -23.91
CA ALA A 108 -27.09 8.55 -25.07
C ALA A 108 -28.49 7.98 -24.83
N VAL A 109 -28.72 7.34 -23.68
CA VAL A 109 -30.04 6.80 -23.29
C VAL A 109 -31.06 7.93 -23.14
N ALA A 110 -30.70 9.03 -22.47
CA ALA A 110 -31.60 10.18 -22.28
C ALA A 110 -31.98 10.87 -23.59
N SER A 111 -31.08 10.91 -24.57
CA SER A 111 -31.31 11.55 -25.86
C SER A 111 -32.39 10.88 -26.72
N LYS A 112 -32.67 9.59 -26.47
CA LYS A 112 -33.60 8.74 -27.26
C LYS A 112 -33.27 8.68 -28.76
N LYS A 113 -32.06 9.06 -29.18
CA LYS A 113 -31.63 9.08 -30.59
C LYS A 113 -31.28 7.69 -31.13
N ALA A 114 -30.96 6.74 -30.24
CA ALA A 114 -30.63 5.37 -30.59
C ALA A 114 -31.35 4.39 -29.65
N PRO A 115 -31.75 3.20 -30.13
CA PRO A 115 -32.33 2.17 -29.27
C PRO A 115 -31.28 1.64 -28.28
N VAL A 116 -31.71 1.26 -27.08
CA VAL A 116 -30.84 0.73 -26.01
C VAL A 116 -30.02 -0.48 -26.47
N THR A 117 -30.58 -1.31 -27.37
CA THR A 117 -29.87 -2.46 -27.95
C THR A 117 -28.65 -2.05 -28.79
N ALA A 118 -28.75 -0.96 -29.55
CA ALA A 118 -27.63 -0.44 -30.33
C ALA A 118 -26.59 0.24 -29.43
N ILE A 119 -27.03 0.94 -28.38
CA ILE A 119 -26.13 1.52 -27.37
C ILE A 119 -25.35 0.41 -26.65
N ALA A 120 -26.03 -0.66 -26.24
CA ALA A 120 -25.42 -1.83 -25.61
C ALA A 120 -24.37 -2.50 -26.51
N ALA A 121 -24.69 -2.70 -27.79
CA ALA A 121 -23.76 -3.26 -28.77
C ALA A 121 -22.54 -2.36 -29.01
N ALA A 122 -22.74 -1.04 -29.12
CA ALA A 122 -21.64 -0.08 -29.32
C ALA A 122 -20.73 0.05 -28.08
N ALA A 123 -21.30 -0.14 -26.88
CA ALA A 123 -20.58 -0.09 -25.61
C ALA A 123 -19.94 -1.42 -25.23
N ASP A 124 -20.18 -2.51 -25.98
CA ASP A 124 -19.83 -3.89 -25.61
C ASP A 124 -20.32 -4.29 -24.21
N LEU A 125 -21.57 -3.93 -23.90
CA LEU A 125 -22.20 -4.18 -22.60
C LEU A 125 -23.54 -4.90 -22.75
N SER A 126 -23.98 -5.58 -21.69
CA SER A 126 -25.34 -6.11 -21.62
C SER A 126 -26.37 -4.98 -21.50
N ARG A 127 -27.61 -5.26 -21.92
CA ARG A 127 -28.72 -4.30 -21.79
C ARG A 127 -29.01 -3.98 -20.32
N GLU A 128 -28.91 -4.97 -19.46
CA GLU A 128 -29.06 -4.85 -18.02
C GLU A 128 -28.03 -3.87 -17.47
N ARG A 129 -26.78 -3.95 -17.93
CA ARG A 129 -25.71 -3.04 -17.51
C ARG A 129 -25.99 -1.60 -17.94
N ILE A 130 -26.49 -1.39 -19.17
CA ILE A 130 -26.90 -0.04 -19.62
C ILE A 130 -27.99 0.55 -18.70
N TYR A 131 -28.97 -0.25 -18.27
CA TYR A 131 -29.99 0.22 -17.33
C TYR A 131 -29.45 0.50 -15.92
N GLN A 132 -28.51 -0.30 -15.42
CA GLN A 132 -27.83 -0.03 -14.15
C GLN A 132 -27.09 1.32 -14.20
N ILE A 133 -26.33 1.57 -15.29
CA ILE A 133 -25.61 2.83 -15.51
C ILE A 133 -26.58 4.02 -15.60
N ARG A 134 -27.71 3.84 -16.30
CA ARG A 134 -28.80 4.84 -16.35
C ARG A 134 -29.31 5.18 -14.96
N ASP A 135 -29.52 4.16 -14.12
CA ASP A 135 -30.11 4.30 -12.78
C ASP A 135 -29.07 4.64 -11.70
N GLY A 136 -27.80 4.89 -12.08
CA GLY A 136 -26.72 5.24 -11.16
C GLY A 136 -26.25 4.08 -10.26
N ARG A 137 -26.54 2.83 -10.63
CA ARG A 137 -26.13 1.64 -9.88
C ARG A 137 -24.77 1.16 -10.37
N ARG A 138 -23.85 0.91 -9.43
CA ARG A 138 -22.50 0.39 -9.71
C ARG A 138 -22.50 -1.10 -9.98
#